data_AF-A0A2Z6MSV3-F1
#
_entry.id   AF-A0A2Z6MSV3-F1
#
_cell.length_a   1.000
_cell.length_b   1.000
_cell.length_c   1.000
_cell.angle_alpha   90.00
_cell.angle_beta   90.00
_cell.angle_gamma   90.00
#
_symmetry.space_group_name_H-M   'P 1'
#
loop_
_entity.id
_entity.type
_entity.pdbx_description
1 polymer ?
#
loop_
_entity_poly.entity_id
_entity_poly.type
_entity_poly.pdbx_seq_one_letter_code
_entity_poly.pdbx_strand_id
1 'polypeptide(L)'
;MEVVPEGSDQCRPSSEEYDSGVDVDSFSSPKEYIVWSNRINTHVLPEYVLSFKLASNKGHEKVGVGGQLMRPSSPWMPFPALISVLSKMLPPSEIAFITKFHKEYRDKKISRHELIQKVRVVAGDKLLVSVIKTFRAKKMPASFKQTGQPATQMA
;
A
#
# COMPACT_ATOMS: atom_id res chain seq x y z
N MET A 1 -9.89 -24.30 35.89
CA MET A 1 -9.21 -23.10 35.38
C MET A 1 -9.15 -22.08 36.50
N GLU A 2 -8.04 -21.38 36.65
CA GLU A 2 -7.90 -20.26 37.59
C GLU A 2 -7.99 -18.91 36.85
N VAL A 3 -8.39 -17.87 37.57
CA VAL A 3 -8.44 -16.51 37.03
C VAL A 3 -7.07 -15.86 37.22
N VAL A 4 -6.46 -15.39 36.14
CA VAL A 4 -5.16 -14.72 36.16
C VAL A 4 -5.38 -13.22 35.91
N PRO A 5 -5.02 -12.34 36.87
CA PRO A 5 -5.11 -10.90 36.68
C PRO A 5 -4.19 -10.39 35.56
N GLU A 6 -4.63 -9.37 34.82
CA GLU A 6 -3.77 -8.67 33.87
C GLU A 6 -2.54 -8.10 34.60
N GLY A 7 -1.34 -8.37 34.07
CA GLY A 7 -0.07 -7.96 34.68
C GLY A 7 0.46 -8.86 35.80
N SER A 8 -0.10 -10.06 35.97
CA SER A 8 0.42 -11.06 36.92
C SER A 8 1.78 -11.63 36.48
N ASP A 9 2.72 -11.76 37.42
CA ASP A 9 4.02 -12.43 37.23
C ASP A 9 3.95 -13.96 37.42
N GLN A 10 2.74 -14.53 37.39
CA GLN A 10 2.53 -15.94 37.63
C GLN A 10 3.04 -16.79 36.45
N CYS A 11 3.92 -17.76 36.73
CA CYS A 11 4.54 -18.64 35.72
C CYS A 11 4.10 -20.12 35.82
N ARG A 12 3.25 -20.43 36.80
CA ARG A 12 2.76 -21.79 37.14
C ARG A 12 1.39 -21.69 37.82
N PRO A 13 0.64 -22.80 37.94
CA PRO A 13 -0.62 -22.77 38.68
C PRO A 13 -0.46 -22.27 40.12
N SER A 14 -1.47 -21.59 40.65
CA SER A 14 -1.48 -21.18 42.07
C SER A 14 -1.65 -22.37 43.03
N SER A 15 -2.26 -23.45 42.53
CA SER A 15 -2.50 -24.71 43.24
C SER A 15 -2.48 -25.88 42.25
N GLU A 16 -2.26 -27.10 42.74
CA GLU A 16 -2.32 -28.34 41.94
C GLU A 16 -3.73 -28.63 41.40
N GLU A 17 -4.76 -28.01 42.00
CA GLU A 17 -6.16 -28.10 41.57
C GLU A 17 -6.41 -27.40 40.22
N TYR A 18 -5.48 -26.56 39.77
CA TYR A 18 -5.61 -25.82 38.53
C TYR A 18 -4.65 -26.33 37.46
N ASP A 19 -5.20 -26.50 36.26
CA ASP A 19 -4.46 -26.97 35.08
C ASP A 19 -4.14 -25.84 34.09
N SER A 20 -5.01 -24.84 34.02
CA SER A 20 -4.95 -23.73 33.06
C SER A 20 -5.54 -22.45 33.63
N GLY A 21 -5.16 -21.31 33.05
CA GLY A 21 -5.62 -19.97 33.44
C GLY A 21 -6.55 -19.34 32.40
N VAL A 22 -7.37 -18.39 32.86
CA VAL A 22 -8.28 -17.57 32.03
C VAL A 22 -8.20 -16.11 32.45
N ASP A 23 -8.43 -15.17 31.52
CA ASP A 23 -8.55 -13.76 31.84
C ASP A 23 -9.79 -13.47 32.71
N VAL A 24 -9.72 -12.38 33.50
CA VAL A 24 -10.70 -12.01 34.54
C VAL A 24 -12.13 -11.86 33.99
N ASP A 25 -12.27 -11.62 32.69
CA ASP A 25 -13.53 -11.33 32.02
C ASP A 25 -14.10 -12.56 31.29
N SER A 26 -14.75 -13.45 32.05
CA SER A 26 -15.80 -14.39 31.59
C SER A 26 -15.38 -15.85 31.32
N PHE A 27 -15.73 -16.73 32.27
CA PHE A 27 -15.74 -18.20 32.09
C PHE A 27 -16.58 -18.67 30.89
N SER A 28 -17.49 -17.84 30.37
CA SER A 28 -18.36 -18.14 29.24
C SER A 28 -17.79 -17.76 27.87
N SER A 29 -16.79 -16.86 27.81
CA SER A 29 -16.24 -16.35 26.55
C SER A 29 -14.84 -15.76 26.77
N PRO A 30 -13.85 -16.60 27.07
CA PRO A 30 -12.50 -16.13 27.35
C PRO A 30 -11.91 -15.50 26.08
N LYS A 31 -11.31 -14.31 26.22
CA LYS A 31 -10.54 -13.70 25.12
C LYS A 31 -9.14 -14.30 25.06
N GLU A 32 -8.62 -14.68 26.21
CA GLU A 32 -7.29 -15.23 26.36
C GLU A 32 -7.33 -16.53 27.18
N TYR A 33 -6.59 -17.52 26.72
CA TYR A 33 -6.44 -18.80 27.39
C TYR A 33 -4.96 -19.02 27.73
N ILE A 34 -4.67 -19.29 28.99
CA ILE A 34 -3.31 -19.38 29.50
C ILE A 34 -2.98 -20.84 29.79
N VAL A 35 -1.97 -21.35 29.09
CA VAL A 35 -1.38 -22.67 29.36
C VAL A 35 -0.01 -22.45 29.99
N TRP A 36 0.22 -23.09 31.14
CA TRP A 36 1.48 -22.99 31.87
C TRP A 36 2.64 -23.64 31.11
N SER A 37 3.83 -23.05 31.22
CA SER A 37 5.03 -23.50 30.49
C SER A 37 5.41 -24.96 30.77
N ASN A 38 5.19 -25.44 32.00
CA ASN A 38 5.41 -26.82 32.40
C ASN A 38 4.40 -27.82 31.81
N ARG A 39 3.29 -27.35 31.22
CA ARG A 39 2.22 -28.18 30.64
C ARG A 39 2.05 -28.01 29.12
N ILE A 40 2.81 -27.11 28.49
CA ILE A 40 2.69 -26.84 27.04
C ILE A 40 2.92 -28.08 26.17
N ASN A 41 3.90 -28.92 26.53
CA ASN A 41 4.26 -30.11 25.76
C ASN A 41 3.29 -31.28 25.93
N THR A 42 2.41 -31.23 26.93
CA THR A 42 1.47 -32.31 27.25
C THR A 42 0.02 -31.95 26.94
N HIS A 43 -0.34 -30.66 26.96
CA HIS A 43 -1.73 -30.19 26.85
C HIS A 43 -2.00 -29.34 25.60
N VAL A 44 -1.00 -29.06 24.76
CA VAL A 44 -1.17 -28.34 23.50
C VAL A 44 -0.84 -29.23 22.31
N LEU A 45 -1.84 -29.51 21.48
CA LEU A 45 -1.68 -30.20 20.20
C LEU A 45 -2.02 -29.22 19.07
N PRO A 46 -1.03 -28.75 18.29
CA PRO A 46 -1.31 -27.94 17.10
C PRO A 46 -1.98 -28.80 16.02
N GLU A 47 -3.29 -28.63 15.82
CA GLU A 47 -4.04 -29.41 14.83
C GLU A 47 -4.01 -28.78 13.43
N TYR A 48 -4.00 -27.45 13.35
CA TYR A 48 -4.06 -26.72 12.08
C TYR A 48 -3.03 -25.58 12.03
N VAL A 49 -2.54 -25.30 10.82
CA VAL A 49 -1.74 -24.12 10.52
C VAL A 49 -2.54 -23.21 9.59
N LEU A 50 -2.91 -22.04 10.08
CA LEU A 50 -3.59 -21.02 9.30
C LEU A 50 -2.58 -20.01 8.77
N SER A 51 -2.58 -19.82 7.45
CA SER A 51 -1.78 -18.78 6.79
C SER A 51 -2.70 -17.68 6.27
N PHE A 52 -2.54 -16.46 6.77
CA PHE A 52 -3.27 -15.28 6.29
C PHE A 52 -2.30 -14.13 6.01
N LYS A 53 -2.71 -13.21 5.14
CA LYS A 53 -1.96 -11.99 4.84
C LYS A 53 -2.68 -10.82 5.48
N LEU A 54 -2.02 -10.17 6.45
CA LEU A 54 -2.54 -8.94 7.03
C LEU A 54 -2.21 -7.77 6.10
N ALA A 55 -3.24 -7.06 5.63
CA ALA A 55 -3.03 -5.79 4.93
C ALA A 55 -2.44 -4.79 5.92
N SER A 56 -1.22 -4.32 5.67
CA SER A 56 -0.60 -3.29 6.49
C SER A 56 -1.37 -1.99 6.28
N ASN A 57 -2.15 -1.57 7.28
CA ASN A 57 -2.73 -0.23 7.33
C ASN A 57 -1.66 0.82 7.65
N LYS A 58 -0.61 0.90 6.84
CA LYS A 58 0.05 2.20 6.61
C LYS A 58 -0.89 2.94 5.68
N GLY A 59 -1.41 4.07 6.15
CA GLY A 59 -2.45 4.84 5.48
C GLY A 59 -2.32 4.80 3.95
N HIS A 60 -3.39 4.37 3.31
CA HIS A 60 -3.66 4.55 1.88
C HIS A 60 -2.62 3.91 0.93
N GLU A 61 -2.41 2.60 0.99
CA GLU A 61 -1.89 1.87 -0.18
C GLU A 61 -2.61 0.54 -0.37
N LYS A 62 -3.49 0.50 -1.37
CA LYS A 62 -4.21 -0.71 -1.82
C LYS A 62 -3.18 -1.77 -2.24
N VAL A 63 -3.14 -2.90 -1.53
CA VAL A 63 -2.41 -4.09 -1.99
C VAL A 63 -3.36 -4.92 -2.86
N GLY A 64 -3.03 -5.01 -4.14
CA GLY A 64 -3.64 -5.95 -5.07
C GLY A 64 -3.36 -7.40 -4.67
N VAL A 65 -4.35 -8.26 -4.90
CA VAL A 65 -4.18 -9.70 -5.00
C VAL A 65 -3.22 -9.99 -6.17
N GLY A 66 -2.41 -11.03 -5.99
CA GLY A 66 -1.33 -11.50 -6.87
C GLY A 66 -1.39 -11.08 -8.34
N GLY A 67 -0.32 -10.42 -8.78
CA GLY A 67 -0.06 -10.09 -10.19
C GLY A 67 -0.30 -8.61 -10.47
N GLN A 68 0.78 -7.82 -10.42
CA GLN A 68 0.81 -6.37 -10.60
C GLN A 68 0.16 -5.57 -9.47
N LEU A 69 0.98 -5.23 -8.46
CA LEU A 69 1.07 -3.81 -8.08
C LEU A 69 1.02 -3.04 -9.40
N MET A 70 0.01 -2.20 -9.58
CA MET A 70 -0.15 -1.37 -10.76
C MET A 70 1.10 -0.49 -10.92
N ARG A 71 2.17 -1.06 -11.46
CA ARG A 71 2.95 -0.37 -12.47
C ARG A 71 1.89 0.00 -13.48
N PRO A 72 1.60 1.30 -13.70
CA PRO A 72 0.82 1.63 -14.87
C PRO A 72 1.49 0.90 -16.03
N SER A 73 0.73 0.07 -16.74
CA SER A 73 1.17 -0.68 -17.92
C SER A 73 1.45 0.26 -19.12
N SER A 74 1.99 1.44 -18.83
CA SER A 74 2.28 2.55 -19.71
C SER A 74 3.57 3.20 -19.19
N PRO A 75 4.51 3.55 -20.07
CA PRO A 75 5.79 4.11 -19.65
C PRO A 75 5.57 5.36 -18.82
N TRP A 76 5.88 5.24 -17.53
CA TRP A 76 5.80 6.34 -16.58
C TRP A 76 6.71 7.45 -17.10
N MET A 77 6.18 8.67 -17.28
CA MET A 77 6.97 9.80 -17.78
C MET A 77 8.10 10.07 -16.78
N PRO A 78 9.39 9.95 -17.16
CA PRO A 78 10.49 10.24 -16.25
C PRO A 78 10.35 11.65 -15.68
N PHE A 79 10.64 11.84 -14.39
CA PHE A 79 10.57 13.17 -13.75
C PHE A 79 11.35 14.25 -14.53
N PRO A 80 12.55 14.00 -15.08
CA PRO A 80 13.22 14.98 -15.93
C PRO A 80 12.41 15.38 -17.18
N ALA A 81 11.69 14.44 -17.79
CA ALA A 81 10.81 14.73 -18.92
C ALA A 81 9.59 15.56 -18.48
N LEU A 82 9.02 15.27 -17.31
CA LEU A 82 7.96 16.08 -16.72
C LEU A 82 8.43 17.53 -16.51
N ILE A 83 9.62 17.73 -15.92
CA ILE A 83 10.21 19.06 -15.69
C ILE A 83 10.39 19.80 -17.02
N SER A 84 10.87 19.13 -18.07
CA SER A 84 11.05 19.73 -19.40
C SER A 84 9.74 20.17 -20.06
N VAL A 85 8.63 19.47 -19.80
CA VAL A 85 7.32 19.90 -20.30
C VAL A 85 6.76 21.05 -19.47
N LEU A 86 6.87 20.95 -18.14
CA LEU A 86 6.41 22.00 -17.23
C LEU A 86 7.17 23.31 -17.46
N SER A 87 8.44 23.27 -17.85
CA SER A 87 9.24 24.48 -18.11
C SER A 87 8.74 25.32 -19.28
N LYS A 88 7.82 24.79 -20.09
CA LYS A 88 7.17 25.52 -21.17
C LYS A 88 5.86 26.17 -20.74
N MET A 89 5.35 25.83 -19.55
CA MET A 89 4.01 26.19 -19.06
C MET A 89 4.06 26.97 -17.75
N LEU A 90 5.13 26.84 -16.96
CA LEU A 90 5.31 27.49 -15.67
C LEU A 90 6.43 28.55 -15.72
N PRO A 91 6.37 29.58 -14.86
CA PRO A 91 7.45 30.55 -14.70
C PRO A 91 8.79 29.89 -14.29
N PRO A 92 9.94 30.48 -14.67
CA PRO A 92 11.26 29.96 -14.30
C PRO A 92 11.48 29.79 -12.79
N SER A 93 10.87 30.65 -11.98
CA SER A 93 10.92 30.58 -10.51
C SER A 93 10.31 29.30 -9.97
N GLU A 94 9.14 28.90 -10.46
CA GLU A 94 8.46 27.66 -10.07
C GLU A 94 9.23 26.42 -10.52
N ILE A 95 9.79 26.46 -11.74
CA ILE A 95 10.60 25.38 -12.28
C ILE A 95 11.89 25.19 -11.49
N ALA A 96 12.49 26.28 -10.99
CA ALA A 96 13.65 26.19 -10.12
C ALA A 96 13.32 25.42 -8.83
N PHE A 97 12.16 25.66 -8.21
CA PHE A 97 11.71 24.89 -7.04
C PHE A 97 11.50 23.41 -7.36
N ILE A 98 10.80 23.10 -8.46
CA ILE A 98 10.56 21.71 -8.89
C ILE A 98 11.89 20.99 -9.15
N THR A 99 12.83 21.65 -9.80
CA THR A 99 14.17 21.11 -10.09
C THR A 99 14.97 20.88 -8.80
N LYS A 100 14.88 21.81 -7.84
CA LYS A 100 15.49 21.67 -6.51
C LYS A 100 14.93 20.45 -5.77
N PHE A 101 13.61 20.26 -5.73
CA PHE A 101 13.00 19.10 -5.08
C PHE A 101 13.44 17.79 -5.75
N HIS A 102 13.53 17.76 -7.08
CA HIS A 102 14.03 16.58 -7.79
C HIS A 102 15.49 16.26 -7.44
N LYS A 103 16.35 17.29 -7.28
CA LYS A 103 17.73 17.11 -6.80
C LYS A 103 17.76 16.56 -5.37
N GLU A 104 16.98 17.12 -4.45
CA GLU A 104 16.89 16.63 -3.07
C GLU A 104 16.46 15.16 -3.00
N TYR A 105 15.54 14.74 -3.86
CA TYR A 105 15.14 13.33 -3.99
C TYR A 105 16.28 12.45 -4.52
N ARG A 106 17.01 12.91 -5.53
CA ARG A 106 18.19 12.20 -6.07
C ARG A 106 19.29 12.05 -5.03
N ASP A 107 19.44 13.04 -4.16
CA ASP A 107 20.37 13.07 -3.03
C ASP A 107 19.83 12.30 -1.80
N LYS A 108 18.65 11.65 -1.91
CA LYS A 108 17.96 10.90 -0.85
C LYS A 108 17.62 11.72 0.40
N LYS A 109 17.52 13.04 0.28
CA LYS A 109 17.14 13.95 1.38
C LYS A 109 15.64 13.97 1.63
N ILE A 110 14.84 13.68 0.59
CA ILE A 110 13.39 13.60 0.67
C ILE A 110 12.91 12.29 0.02
N SER A 111 11.77 11.78 0.49
CA SER A 111 11.11 10.63 -0.10
C SER A 111 10.46 10.96 -1.44
N ARG A 112 10.13 9.91 -2.21
CA ARG A 112 9.35 10.05 -3.44
C ARG A 112 7.99 10.68 -3.18
N HIS A 113 7.37 10.37 -2.04
CA HIS A 113 6.05 10.91 -1.68
C HIS A 113 6.12 12.42 -1.45
N GLU A 114 7.11 12.89 -0.68
CA GLU A 114 7.33 14.31 -0.43
C GLU A 114 7.64 15.07 -1.72
N LEU A 115 8.46 14.50 -2.62
CA LEU A 115 8.68 15.08 -3.94
C LEU A 115 7.36 15.28 -4.69
N ILE A 116 6.50 14.26 -4.72
CA ILE A 116 5.20 14.33 -5.41
C ILE A 116 4.33 15.41 -4.79
N GLN A 117 4.20 15.45 -3.47
CA GLN A 117 3.38 16.46 -2.78
C GLN A 117 3.88 17.89 -3.06
N LYS A 118 5.19 18.14 -2.92
CA LYS A 118 5.78 19.45 -3.21
C LYS A 118 5.57 19.88 -4.66
N VAL A 119 5.71 18.96 -5.62
CA VAL A 119 5.44 19.25 -7.05
C VAL A 119 3.97 19.54 -7.30
N ARG A 120 3.04 18.84 -6.64
CA ARG A 120 1.60 19.13 -6.75
C ARG A 120 1.25 20.51 -6.21
N VAL A 121 1.86 20.92 -5.11
CA VAL A 121 1.66 22.26 -4.53
C VAL A 121 2.13 23.35 -5.48
N VAL A 122 3.27 23.17 -6.17
CA VAL A 122 3.81 24.18 -7.10
C VAL A 122 3.06 24.18 -8.44
N ALA A 123 2.95 23.02 -9.09
CA ALA A 123 2.40 22.95 -10.46
C ALA A 123 0.87 22.87 -10.51
N GLY A 124 0.23 22.39 -9.43
CA GLY A 124 -1.19 22.11 -9.39
C GLY A 124 -1.61 20.82 -10.10
N ASP A 125 -2.58 20.11 -9.54
CA ASP A 125 -3.04 18.82 -10.07
C ASP A 125 -3.68 18.93 -11.46
N LYS A 126 -4.40 20.03 -11.75
CA LYS A 126 -5.03 20.24 -13.07
C LYS A 126 -4.00 20.25 -14.20
N LEU A 127 -2.90 20.97 -14.01
CA LEU A 127 -1.82 21.04 -14.99
C LEU A 127 -1.09 19.70 -15.11
N LEU A 128 -0.76 19.06 -13.99
CA LEU A 128 -0.10 17.76 -13.98
C LEU A 128 -0.91 16.69 -14.72
N VAL A 129 -2.22 16.63 -14.47
CA VAL A 129 -3.13 15.72 -15.19
C VAL A 129 -3.13 16.00 -16.69
N SER A 130 -3.21 17.27 -17.10
CA SER A 130 -3.19 17.67 -18.51
C SER A 130 -1.89 17.25 -19.22
N VAL A 131 -0.74 17.50 -18.59
CA VAL A 131 0.58 17.14 -19.13
C VAL A 131 0.73 15.62 -19.25
N ILE A 132 0.34 14.86 -18.22
CA ILE A 132 0.41 13.40 -18.23
C ILE A 132 -0.51 12.82 -19.31
N LYS A 133 -1.73 13.34 -19.46
CA LYS A 133 -2.68 12.90 -20.49
C LYS A 133 -2.11 13.15 -21.90
N THR A 134 -1.53 14.32 -22.12
CA THR A 134 -0.91 14.68 -23.40
C THR A 134 0.32 13.83 -23.73
N PHE A 135 1.15 13.54 -22.73
CA PHE A 135 2.33 12.67 -22.89
C PHE A 135 1.94 11.25 -23.31
N ARG A 136 0.86 10.70 -22.73
CA ARG A 136 0.35 9.37 -23.08
C ARG A 136 -0.21 9.32 -24.50
N ALA A 137 -0.94 10.36 -24.92
CA ALA A 137 -1.46 10.46 -26.29
C ALA A 137 -0.34 10.52 -27.34
N LYS A 138 0.78 11.18 -27.04
CA LYS A 138 1.96 11.22 -27.93
C LYS A 138 2.71 9.89 -28.04
N LYS A 139 2.64 9.04 -27.02
CA LYS A 139 3.37 7.76 -26.99
C LYS A 139 2.59 6.60 -27.64
N MET A 140 1.27 6.74 -27.77
CA MET A 140 0.40 5.80 -28.50
C MET A 140 0.01 6.43 -29.83
N PRO A 141 0.75 6.22 -30.94
CA PRO A 141 0.29 6.67 -32.24
C PRO A 141 -1.03 5.93 -32.58
N ALA A 142 -1.97 6.67 -33.15
CA ALA A 142 -3.28 6.17 -33.53
C ALA A 142 -3.18 5.00 -34.53
N SER A 143 -3.38 3.78 -34.05
CA SER A 143 -3.64 2.62 -34.91
C SER A 143 -4.89 1.90 -34.41
N PHE A 144 -6.05 2.43 -34.80
CA PHE A 144 -7.22 1.60 -35.11
C PHE A 144 -8.11 2.37 -36.09
N LYS A 145 -7.78 2.30 -37.38
CA LYS A 145 -8.77 2.46 -38.44
C LYS A 145 -9.35 1.09 -38.72
N GLN A 146 -10.67 0.92 -38.65
CA GLN A 146 -11.39 0.20 -39.68
C GLN A 146 -12.68 0.95 -40.00
N THR A 147 -12.66 1.54 -41.19
CA THR A 147 -13.82 1.92 -42.00
C THR A 147 -14.60 0.66 -42.35
N GLY A 148 -15.85 0.55 -41.88
CA GLY A 148 -16.83 -0.38 -42.42
C GLY A 148 -17.72 0.33 -43.42
N GLN A 149 -17.40 0.23 -44.71
CA GLN A 149 -18.34 0.42 -45.81
C GLN A 149 -19.13 -0.90 -45.95
N PRO A 150 -20.47 -0.92 -45.93
CA PRO A 150 -21.22 -2.03 -46.47
C PRO A 150 -21.45 -1.82 -47.97
N ALA A 151 -20.91 -2.73 -48.77
CA ALA A 151 -21.37 -2.96 -50.13
C ALA A 151 -22.73 -3.69 -50.06
N THR A 152 -23.78 -3.08 -50.60
CA THR A 152 -25.03 -3.77 -50.91
C THR A 152 -25.05 -4.08 -52.40
N GLN A 153 -25.08 -5.37 -52.70
CA GLN A 153 -25.17 -5.93 -54.04
C GLN A 153 -26.54 -5.66 -54.66
N MET A 154 -26.51 -5.47 -55.98
CA MET A 154 -27.66 -5.45 -56.88
C MET A 154 -28.23 -6.87 -57.03
N ALA A 155 -29.54 -6.97 -56.99
CA ALA A 155 -30.34 -8.01 -57.66
C ALA A 155 -31.59 -7.35 -58.22
#